data_AF-A0A0B4EDY8-F1
#
_entry.id   AF-A0A0B4EDY8-F1
#
_cell.length_a   1.000
_cell.length_b   1.000
_cell.length_c   1.000
_cell.angle_alpha   90.00
_cell.angle_beta   90.00
_cell.angle_gamma   90.00
#
_symmetry.space_group_name_H-M   'P 1'
#
loop_
_entity.id
_entity.type
_entity.pdbx_description
1 polymer ?
#
loop_
_entity_poly.entity_id
_entity_poly.type
_entity_poly.pdbx_seq_one_letter_code
_entity_poly.pdbx_strand_id
1 'polypeptide(L)' 'MSGIGSRLRQERERLGLSQKVFGEIGGVEANAQGKYENGGRAPKADYLSRVAARGVDILYVLTGTPTPTQLDNL' A
#
# COMPACT_ATOMS: atom_id res chain seq x y z
N MET A 1 -12.15 -10.79 -2.03
CA MET A 1 -11.71 -9.53 -2.64
C MET A 1 -10.34 -9.77 -3.27
N SER A 2 -10.19 -9.55 -4.57
CA SER A 2 -8.90 -9.61 -5.27
C SER A 2 -8.63 -8.25 -5.92
N GLY A 3 -7.35 -7.94 -6.13
CA GLY A 3 -6.92 -6.72 -6.83
C GLY A 3 -5.97 -5.85 -6.03
N ILE A 4 -5.70 -4.65 -6.54
CA ILE A 4 -4.71 -3.73 -5.96
C ILE A 4 -5.09 -3.31 -4.53
N GLY A 5 -6.38 -3.13 -4.23
CA GLY A 5 -6.86 -2.72 -2.92
C GLY A 5 -6.58 -3.73 -1.82
N SER A 6 -6.83 -5.01 -2.08
CA SER A 6 -6.55 -6.08 -1.12
C SER A 6 -5.05 -6.23 -0.84
N ARG A 7 -4.20 -6.03 -1.86
CA ARG A 7 -2.74 -6.07 -1.68
C ARG A 7 -2.21 -4.85 -0.96
N LEU A 8 -2.77 -3.67 -1.23
CA LEU A 8 -2.46 -2.45 -0.49
C LEU A 8 -2.80 -2.58 1.00
N ARG A 9 -3.93 -3.22 1.31
CA ARG A 9 -4.31 -3.57 2.69
C ARG A 9 -3.31 -4.53 3.34
N GLN A 10 -2.90 -5.58 2.63
CA GLN A 10 -1.92 -6.54 3.14
C GLN A 10 -0.58 -5.87 3.47
N GLU A 11 -0.09 -4.99 2.60
CA GLU A 11 1.14 -4.24 2.86
C GLU A 11 1.00 -3.30 4.06
N ARG A 12 -0.14 -2.61 4.20
CA ARG A 12 -0.42 -1.82 5.40
C ARG A 12 -0.37 -2.67 6.67
N GLU A 13 -1.03 -3.83 6.64
CA GLU A 13 -1.10 -4.74 7.79
C GLU A 13 0.27 -5.35 8.11
N ARG A 14 1.08 -5.68 7.08
CA ARG A 14 2.47 -6.13 7.23
C ARG A 14 3.34 -5.08 7.95
N LEU A 15 3.10 -3.80 7.67
CA LEU A 15 3.77 -2.68 8.34
C LEU A 15 3.17 -2.34 9.72
N GLY A 16 2.11 -3.02 10.16
CA GLY A 16 1.48 -2.78 11.45
C GLY A 16 0.74 -1.44 11.55
N LEU A 17 0.34 -0.85 10.41
CA LEU A 17 -0.23 0.50 10.38
C LEU A 17 -1.76 0.49 10.36
N SER A 18 -2.37 1.49 11.02
CA SER A 18 -3.81 1.75 10.89
C SER A 18 -4.13 2.42 9.54
N GLN A 19 -5.38 2.34 9.09
CA GLN A 19 -5.81 3.03 7.85
C GLN A 19 -5.61 4.55 7.92
N LYS A 20 -5.76 5.14 9.11
CA LYS A 20 -5.53 6.57 9.33
C LYS A 20 -4.05 6.92 9.08
N VAL A 21 -3.14 6.26 9.79
CA VAL A 21 -1.69 6.53 9.69
C VAL A 21 -1.20 6.26 8.26
N PHE A 22 -1.69 5.19 7.63
CA PHE A 22 -1.29 4.85 6.27
C PHE A 22 -1.84 5.82 5.21
N GLY A 23 -3.07 6.29 5.40
CA GLY A 23 -3.64 7.38 4.61
C GLY A 23 -2.81 8.66 4.73
N GLU A 24 -2.45 9.07 5.95
CA GLU A 24 -1.61 10.24 6.22
C GLU A 24 -0.26 10.17 5.50
N ILE A 25 0.42 9.01 5.54
CA ILE A 25 1.65 8.77 4.76
C ILE A 25 1.40 8.99 3.27
N GLY A 26 0.31 8.41 2.76
CA GLY A 26 -0.11 8.57 1.37
C GLY A 26 -0.65 9.95 1.00
N GLY A 27 -0.75 10.90 1.95
CA GLY A 27 -1.30 12.24 1.74
C GLY A 27 -2.82 12.26 1.55
N VAL A 28 -3.54 11.32 2.13
CA VAL A 28 -5.00 11.19 2.02
C VAL A 28 -5.67 10.94 3.37
N GLU A 29 -6.97 11.21 3.45
CA GLU A 29 -7.77 10.90 4.63
C GLU A 29 -8.00 9.40 4.82
N ALA A 30 -8.26 8.96 6.06
CA ALA A 30 -8.54 7.55 6.40
C ALA A 30 -9.69 6.95 5.57
N ASN A 31 -10.72 7.74 5.26
CA ASN A 31 -11.85 7.32 4.41
C ASN A 31 -11.37 6.99 2.98
N ALA A 32 -10.47 7.80 2.42
CA ALA A 32 -9.89 7.52 1.11
C ALA A 32 -9.07 6.22 1.14
N GLN A 33 -8.32 5.97 2.21
CA GLN A 33 -7.61 4.71 2.39
C GLN A 33 -8.56 3.52 2.42
N GLY A 34 -9.66 3.62 3.17
CA GLY A 34 -10.72 2.60 3.18
C GLY A 34 -11.26 2.33 1.78
N LYS A 35 -11.53 3.39 0.99
CA LYS A 35 -11.99 3.31 -0.41
C LYS A 35 -10.98 2.65 -1.35
N TYR A 36 -9.69 2.76 -1.08
CA TYR A 36 -8.66 2.05 -1.84
C TYR A 36 -8.66 0.56 -1.51
N GLU A 37 -8.71 0.22 -0.22
CA GLU A 37 -8.60 -1.17 0.24
C GLU A 37 -9.82 -2.04 -0.12
N ASN A 38 -11.00 -1.45 -0.18
CA ASN A 38 -12.24 -2.14 -0.57
C ASN A 38 -12.52 -2.07 -2.08
N GLY A 39 -11.63 -1.44 -2.87
CA GLY A 39 -11.75 -1.35 -4.33
C GLY A 39 -12.74 -0.30 -4.84
N GLY A 40 -13.28 0.57 -3.98
CA GLY A 40 -14.19 1.66 -4.38
C GLY A 40 -13.49 2.78 -5.15
N ARG A 41 -12.16 2.89 -5.08
CA ARG A 41 -11.35 3.85 -5.83
C ARG A 41 -9.94 3.31 -6.03
N ALA A 42 -9.31 3.62 -7.17
CA ALA A 42 -7.89 3.32 -7.36
C ALA A 42 -7.01 4.41 -6.70
N PRO A 43 -5.91 4.03 -6.00
CA PRO A 43 -4.91 4.99 -5.54
C PRO A 43 -4.20 5.64 -6.73
N LYS A 44 -3.80 6.90 -6.56
CA LYS A 44 -3.02 7.63 -7.57
C LYS A 44 -1.52 7.32 -7.44
N ALA A 45 -0.75 7.62 -8.48
CA ALA A 45 0.69 7.34 -8.49
C ALA A 45 1.48 8.12 -7.42
N ASP A 46 1.06 9.34 -7.07
CA ASP A 46 1.65 10.15 -5.99
C ASP A 46 1.39 9.55 -4.60
N TYR A 47 0.21 8.97 -4.39
CA TYR A 47 -0.06 8.17 -3.19
C TYR A 47 0.89 6.96 -3.13
N LEU A 48 1.01 6.22 -4.24
CA LEU A 48 1.85 5.01 -4.32
C LEU A 48 3.33 5.32 -4.06
N SER A 49 3.86 6.39 -4.63
CA SER A 49 5.25 6.79 -4.41
C SER A 49 5.54 7.14 -2.95
N ARG A 50 4.60 7.79 -2.26
CA ARG A 50 4.74 8.13 -0.83
C ARG A 50 4.78 6.90 0.06
N VAL A 51 3.86 5.96 -0.15
CA VAL A 51 3.83 4.74 0.68
C VAL A 51 4.98 3.79 0.35
N ALA A 52 5.50 3.81 -0.90
CA ALA A 52 6.72 3.10 -1.28
C ALA A 52 7.92 3.52 -0.40
N ALA A 53 8.06 4.82 -0.14
CA ALA A 53 9.10 5.36 0.72
C ALA A 53 8.99 4.90 2.19
N ARG A 54 7.84 4.31 2.58
CA ARG A 54 7.62 3.69 3.89
C ARG A 54 7.75 2.17 3.88
N GLY A 55 8.30 1.61 2.81
CA GLY A 55 8.60 0.18 2.70
C GLY A 55 7.44 -0.67 2.19
N VAL A 56 6.43 -0.07 1.56
CA VAL A 56 5.40 -0.81 0.82
C VAL A 56 6.00 -1.37 -0.47
N ASP A 57 5.78 -2.65 -0.72
CA ASP A 57 6.12 -3.29 -1.98
C ASP A 57 5.11 -2.90 -3.06
N ILE A 58 5.43 -1.82 -3.80
CA ILE A 58 4.55 -1.31 -4.87
C ILE A 58 4.41 -2.30 -6.02
N LEU A 59 5.46 -3.05 -6.34
CA LEU A 59 5.38 -4.03 -7.41
C LEU A 59 4.37 -5.11 -7.02
N TYR A 60 4.43 -5.62 -5.79
CA TYR A 60 3.42 -6.53 -5.27
C TYR A 60 2.01 -5.93 -5.34
N VAL A 61 1.83 -4.69 -4.89
CA VAL A 61 0.52 -4.01 -4.95
C VAL A 61 -0.02 -3.98 -6.38
N LEU A 62 0.81 -3.68 -7.37
CA LEU A 62 0.39 -3.57 -8.77
C LEU A 62 0.19 -4.92 -9.45
N THR A 63 1.13 -5.85 -9.31
CA THR A 63 1.20 -7.08 -10.11
C THR A 63 0.68 -8.32 -9.38
N GLY A 64 0.69 -8.30 -8.05
CA GLY A 64 0.45 -9.49 -7.23
C GLY A 64 1.65 -10.41 -7.09
N THR A 65 2.79 -10.06 -7.68
CA THR A 65 4.05 -10.79 -7.52
C THR A 65 4.91 -10.06 -6.49
N PRO A 66 5.20 -10.67 -5.33
CA PRO A 66 6.11 -10.08 -4.34
C PRO A 66 7.46 -9.78 -4.96
N THR A 67 7.98 -8.59 -4.70
CA THR A 67 9.39 -8.29 -4.95
C THR A 67 10.19 -9.13 -3.95
N PRO A 68 11.21 -9.87 -4.39
CA PRO A 68 12.15 -10.49 -3.46
C PRO A 68 12.66 -9.40 -2.52
N THR A 69 12.49 -9.61 -1.20
CA THR A 69 13.13 -8.73 -0.23
C THR A 69 14.60 -8.68 -0.58
N GLN A 70 15.10 -7.49 -0.92
CA GLN A 70 16.52 -7.33 -1.12
C GLN A 70 17.18 -7.71 0.19
N LEU A 71 17.91 -8.83 0.17
CA LEU A 71 18.83 -9.14 1.24
C LEU A 71 19.92 -8.08 1.14
N ASP A 72 19.77 -7.02 1.93
CA ASP A 72 20.87 -6.11 2.23
C ASP A 72 21.89 -6.92 3.04
N ASN A 73 22.67 -7.75 2.33
CA ASN A 73 23.72 -8.60 2.87
C ASN A 73 25.05 -8.11 2.28
N LEU A 74 25.86 -7.39 3.05
CA LEU A 74 26.90 -7.95 3.94
C LEU A 74 27.55 -6.82 4.74
#